data_AF-A0A3P8H433-F1
#
_entry.id   AF-A0A3P8H433-F1
#
_cell.length_a   1.000
_cell.length_b   1.000
_cell.length_c   1.000
_cell.angle_alpha   90.00
_cell.angle_beta   90.00
_cell.angle_gamma   90.00
#
_symmetry.space_group_name_H-M   'P 1'
#
loop_
_entity.id
_entity.type
_entity.pdbx_description
1 polymer ?
#
loop_
_entity_poly.entity_id
_entity_poly.type
_entity_poly.pdbx_seq_one_letter_code
_entity_poly.pdbx_strand_id
1 'polypeptide(L)'
;MEVIKATTEEFLSLEFHGEKNKAIRHIYIEASDSRSGIVNPVGFLEVEADDMYILRDMWIPLGNNQKEARRTDMINRTALLLRHALKFSGVRTVTLLCRSVDPEETEALVNRVMEMTNRTLLKEAEAMAASSRGATTGMAFNL
;
A
#
# COMPACT_ATOMS: atom_id res chain seq x y z
N MET A 1 4.15 -8.02 -27.87
CA MET A 1 5.02 -8.92 -27.11
C MET A 1 5.00 -8.43 -25.68
N GLU A 2 4.36 -9.17 -24.77
CA GLU A 2 4.31 -8.80 -23.36
C GLU A 2 5.67 -9.13 -22.74
N VAL A 3 6.38 -8.10 -22.27
CA VAL A 3 7.70 -8.28 -21.67
C VAL A 3 7.50 -8.32 -20.16
N ILE A 4 7.42 -9.52 -19.61
CA ILE A 4 7.44 -9.72 -18.15
C ILE A 4 8.90 -9.63 -17.70
N LYS A 5 9.19 -8.71 -16.78
CA LYS A 5 10.50 -8.59 -16.13
C LYS A 5 10.31 -8.85 -14.64
N ALA A 6 10.97 -9.89 -14.14
CA ALA A 6 11.07 -10.14 -12.71
C ALA A 6 12.27 -9.37 -12.13
N THR A 7 12.11 -8.87 -10.90
CA THR A 7 13.18 -8.24 -10.12
C THR A 7 13.12 -8.73 -8.69
N THR A 8 14.28 -8.76 -8.02
CA THR A 8 14.39 -9.04 -6.58
C THR A 8 14.42 -7.76 -5.74
N GLU A 9 14.32 -6.59 -6.37
CA GLU A 9 14.27 -5.27 -5.71
C GLU A 9 13.02 -5.17 -4.85
N GLU A 10 13.18 -4.78 -3.57
CA GLU A 10 12.03 -4.63 -2.67
C GLU A 10 11.18 -3.43 -3.13
N PHE A 11 9.86 -3.62 -3.25
CA PHE A 11 8.95 -2.58 -3.73
C PHE A 11 9.10 -1.25 -2.99
N LEU A 12 9.28 -1.26 -1.66
CA LEU A 12 9.43 -0.04 -0.86
C LEU A 12 10.73 0.74 -1.13
N SER A 13 11.71 0.09 -1.76
CA SER A 13 12.98 0.71 -2.15
C SER A 13 12.94 1.35 -3.54
N LEU A 14 11.86 1.12 -4.30
CA LEU A 14 11.70 1.71 -5.63
C LEU A 14 11.51 3.23 -5.54
N GLU A 15 12.32 3.96 -6.29
CA GLU A 15 12.13 5.40 -6.41
C GLU A 15 10.89 5.72 -7.26
N PHE A 16 9.91 6.38 -6.65
CA PHE A 16 8.67 6.79 -7.32
C PHE A 16 8.89 7.92 -8.36
N HIS A 17 10.05 8.59 -8.34
CA HIS A 17 10.47 9.57 -9.37
C HIS A 17 11.51 9.01 -10.36
N GLY A 18 11.94 7.75 -10.18
CA GLY A 18 12.95 7.13 -11.02
C GLY A 18 12.48 7.05 -12.47
N GLU A 19 13.37 7.33 -13.42
CA GLU A 19 13.02 7.36 -14.85
C GLU A 19 12.45 6.03 -15.35
N LYS A 20 12.99 4.92 -14.83
CA LYS A 20 12.53 3.55 -15.09
C LYS A 20 11.06 3.31 -14.70
N ASN A 21 10.54 4.09 -13.75
CA ASN A 21 9.24 3.89 -13.12
C ASN A 21 8.16 4.88 -13.61
N LYS A 22 8.52 5.91 -14.38
CA LYS A 22 7.58 6.94 -14.89
C LYS A 22 6.44 6.36 -15.76
N ALA A 23 6.67 5.21 -16.38
CA ALA A 23 5.69 4.53 -17.24
C ALA A 23 4.65 3.70 -16.46
N ILE A 24 4.84 3.50 -15.15
CA ILE A 24 3.94 2.69 -14.32
C ILE A 24 2.57 3.40 -14.21
N ARG A 25 1.51 2.73 -14.67
CA ARG A 25 0.12 3.22 -14.61
C ARG A 25 -0.76 2.45 -13.66
N HIS A 26 -0.44 1.18 -13.42
CA HIS A 26 -1.24 0.25 -12.65
C HIS A 26 -0.32 -0.49 -11.69
N ILE A 27 -0.71 -0.54 -10.41
CA ILE A 27 0.02 -1.28 -9.38
C ILE A 27 -0.93 -2.30 -8.78
N TYR A 28 -0.49 -3.55 -8.73
CA TYR A 28 -1.19 -4.65 -8.06
C TYR A 28 -0.39 -5.05 -6.83
N ILE A 29 -1.02 -5.01 -5.66
CA ILE A 29 -0.43 -5.41 -4.40
C ILE A 29 -1.21 -6.62 -3.89
N GLU A 30 -0.52 -7.73 -3.75
CA GLU A 30 -1.03 -8.87 -3.00
C GLU A 30 -0.64 -8.70 -1.53
N ALA A 31 -1.64 -8.67 -0.66
CA ALA A 31 -1.42 -8.54 0.78
C ALA A 31 -0.92 -9.86 1.38
N SER A 32 0.00 -9.74 2.34
CA SER A 32 0.11 -10.74 3.40
C SER A 32 -1.02 -10.48 4.38
N ASP A 33 -1.97 -11.40 4.46
CA ASP A 33 -3.22 -11.25 5.20
C ASP A 33 -3.51 -12.49 6.06
N SER A 34 -4.52 -12.41 6.93
CA SER A 34 -4.93 -13.54 7.78
C SER A 34 -5.51 -14.73 7.01
N ARG A 35 -5.79 -14.57 5.71
CA ARG A 35 -6.44 -15.57 4.86
C ARG A 35 -7.78 -16.09 5.41
N SER A 36 -8.44 -15.30 6.24
CA SER A 36 -9.68 -15.67 6.94
C SER A 36 -10.88 -15.91 6.01
N GLY A 37 -10.82 -15.44 4.76
CA GLY A 37 -11.83 -15.71 3.74
C GLY A 37 -11.68 -17.05 3.02
N ILE A 38 -10.64 -17.82 3.32
CA ILE A 38 -10.42 -19.14 2.71
C ILE A 38 -11.34 -20.17 3.37
N VAL A 39 -12.40 -20.56 2.65
CA VAL A 39 -13.40 -21.54 3.13
C VAL A 39 -13.00 -23.00 2.91
N ASN A 40 -12.09 -23.28 1.97
CA ASN A 40 -11.55 -24.61 1.70
C ASN A 40 -10.01 -24.57 1.77
N PRO A 41 -9.41 -24.67 2.96
CA PRO A 41 -7.97 -24.56 3.13
C PRO A 41 -7.19 -25.70 2.47
N VAL A 42 -7.77 -26.90 2.37
CA VAL A 42 -7.11 -28.05 1.71
C VAL A 42 -7.02 -27.79 0.21
N GLY A 43 -8.14 -27.41 -0.44
CA GLY A 43 -8.13 -27.07 -1.86
C GLY A 43 -7.27 -25.85 -2.18
N PHE A 44 -7.16 -24.89 -1.26
CA PHE A 44 -6.25 -23.75 -1.42
C PHE A 44 -4.77 -24.19 -1.41
N LEU A 45 -4.38 -25.08 -0.50
CA LEU A 45 -2.99 -25.57 -0.41
C LEU A 45 -2.57 -26.39 -1.63
N GLU A 46 -3.49 -27.13 -2.25
CA GLU A 46 -3.22 -27.89 -3.48
C GLU A 46 -2.87 -26.99 -4.67
N VAL A 47 -3.35 -25.74 -4.66
CA VAL A 47 -3.15 -24.76 -5.75
C VAL A 47 -1.96 -23.85 -5.48
N GLU A 48 -1.76 -23.41 -4.24
CA GLU A 48 -0.75 -22.39 -3.88
C GLU A 48 0.62 -22.96 -3.47
N ALA A 49 0.80 -24.28 -3.59
CA ALA A 49 2.07 -24.99 -3.71
C ALA A 49 3.17 -24.78 -2.64
N ASP A 50 2.91 -24.25 -1.45
CA ASP A 50 3.66 -24.52 -0.20
C ASP A 50 3.30 -23.50 0.87
N ASP A 51 2.33 -23.78 1.75
CA ASP A 51 2.19 -22.98 2.96
C ASP A 51 1.48 -23.76 4.08
N MET A 52 2.08 -24.86 4.53
CA MET A 52 1.61 -25.58 5.73
C MET A 52 1.47 -24.68 6.97
N TYR A 53 2.17 -23.54 7.01
CA TYR A 53 2.00 -22.58 8.10
C TYR A 53 0.59 -21.99 8.18
N ILE A 54 -0.15 -21.95 7.07
CA ILE A 54 -1.54 -21.45 7.04
C ILE A 54 -2.41 -22.28 7.98
N LEU A 55 -2.29 -23.61 7.90
CA LEU A 55 -3.05 -24.52 8.77
C LEU A 55 -2.73 -24.27 10.24
N ARG A 56 -1.45 -24.02 10.55
CA ARG A 56 -1.02 -23.70 11.91
C ARG A 56 -1.60 -22.36 12.37
N ASP A 57 -1.61 -21.35 11.53
CA ASP A 57 -2.15 -20.03 11.88
C ASP A 57 -3.68 -20.06 12.04
N MET A 58 -4.39 -20.80 11.20
CA MET A 58 -5.83 -21.05 11.31
C MET A 58 -6.20 -21.74 12.63
N TRP A 59 -5.35 -22.64 13.13
CA TRP A 59 -5.57 -23.34 14.39
C TRP A 59 -5.34 -22.47 15.64
N ILE A 60 -4.63 -21.34 15.52
CA ILE A 60 -4.39 -20.46 16.67
C ILE A 60 -5.68 -19.70 17.02
N PRO A 61 -6.19 -19.81 18.27
CA PRO A 61 -7.41 -19.13 18.68
C PRO A 61 -7.32 -17.61 18.55
N LEU A 62 -8.48 -16.98 18.34
CA LEU A 62 -8.63 -15.53 18.42
C LEU A 62 -8.22 -15.02 19.80
N GLY A 63 -7.62 -13.83 19.86
CA GLY A 63 -7.14 -13.24 21.12
C GLY A 63 -5.79 -13.79 21.59
N ASN A 64 -5.14 -14.68 20.82
CA ASN A 64 -3.75 -15.03 21.07
C ASN A 64 -2.84 -13.81 20.76
N ASN A 65 -2.10 -13.34 21.77
CA ASN A 65 -1.25 -12.15 21.65
C ASN A 65 -0.27 -12.20 20.46
N GLN A 66 0.30 -13.37 20.15
CA GLN A 66 1.23 -13.48 19.01
C GLN A 66 0.51 -13.38 17.67
N LYS A 67 -0.72 -13.92 17.57
CA LYS A 67 -1.56 -13.81 16.37
C LYS A 67 -2.00 -12.37 16.13
N GLU A 68 -2.46 -11.68 17.18
CA GLU A 68 -2.86 -10.27 17.10
C GLU A 68 -1.69 -9.34 16.74
N ALA A 69 -0.49 -9.62 17.27
CA ALA A 69 0.72 -8.90 16.90
C ALA A 69 1.07 -9.08 15.41
N ARG A 70 1.08 -10.33 14.91
CA ARG A 70 1.30 -10.62 13.49
C ARG A 70 0.27 -9.95 12.60
N ARG A 71 -1.01 -9.99 12.97
CA ARG A 71 -2.10 -9.29 12.28
C ARG A 71 -1.82 -7.80 12.18
N THR A 72 -1.41 -7.18 13.27
CA THR A 72 -1.05 -5.76 13.29
C THR A 72 0.14 -5.45 12.36
N ASP A 73 1.16 -6.31 12.35
CA ASP A 73 2.32 -6.15 11.46
C ASP A 73 1.94 -6.28 9.98
N MET A 74 1.07 -7.24 9.64
CA MET A 74 0.54 -7.43 8.28
C MET A 74 -0.23 -6.20 7.80
N ILE A 75 -1.11 -5.65 8.65
CA ILE A 75 -1.86 -4.41 8.37
C ILE A 75 -0.90 -3.25 8.14
N ASN A 76 0.10 -3.08 9.02
CA ASN A 76 1.07 -2.00 8.92
C ASN A 76 1.94 -2.12 7.66
N ARG A 77 2.36 -3.33 7.29
CA ARG A 77 3.13 -3.57 6.05
C ARG A 77 2.29 -3.26 4.82
N THR A 78 1.04 -3.72 4.77
CA THR A 78 0.13 -3.42 3.66
C THR A 78 -0.15 -1.92 3.55
N ALA A 79 -0.32 -1.22 4.69
CA ALA A 79 -0.46 0.24 4.71
C ALA A 79 0.77 0.96 4.13
N LEU A 80 1.99 0.46 4.42
CA LEU A 80 3.22 1.00 3.86
C LEU A 80 3.28 0.82 2.34
N LEU A 81 2.96 -0.37 1.85
CA LEU A 81 2.94 -0.67 0.41
C LEU A 81 1.93 0.22 -0.33
N LEU A 82 0.71 0.34 0.17
CA LEU A 82 -0.33 1.20 -0.42
C LEU A 82 0.10 2.67 -0.46
N ARG A 83 0.61 3.21 0.66
CA ARG A 83 1.11 4.59 0.70
C ARG A 83 2.27 4.81 -0.25
N HIS A 84 3.17 3.83 -0.39
CA HIS A 84 4.28 3.92 -1.32
C HIS A 84 3.79 3.93 -2.78
N ALA A 85 2.86 3.04 -3.14
CA ALA A 85 2.27 2.98 -4.47
C ALA A 85 1.60 4.30 -4.88
N LEU A 86 0.91 4.97 -3.95
CA LEU A 86 0.24 6.26 -4.21
C LEU A 86 1.20 7.43 -4.47
N LYS A 87 2.51 7.28 -4.21
CA LYS A 87 3.51 8.33 -4.52
C LYS A 87 3.92 8.37 -5.99
N PHE A 88 3.61 7.34 -6.77
CA PHE A 88 3.97 7.28 -8.17
C PHE A 88 3.06 8.21 -8.98
N SER A 89 3.60 9.33 -9.46
CA SER A 89 2.83 10.38 -10.15
C SER A 89 2.12 9.90 -11.44
N GLY A 90 2.60 8.81 -12.04
CA GLY A 90 2.00 8.22 -13.23
C GLY A 90 0.83 7.27 -12.98
N VAL A 91 0.64 6.83 -11.72
CA VAL A 91 -0.33 5.77 -11.38
C VAL A 91 -1.76 6.27 -11.50
N ARG A 92 -2.59 5.43 -12.12
CA ARG A 92 -4.03 5.64 -12.30
C ARG A 92 -4.84 4.72 -11.39
N THR A 93 -4.36 3.50 -11.17
CA THR A 93 -5.03 2.53 -10.30
C THR A 93 -4.03 1.79 -9.42
N VAL A 94 -4.40 1.61 -8.16
CA VAL A 94 -3.75 0.70 -7.22
C VAL A 94 -4.80 -0.32 -6.81
N THR A 95 -4.52 -1.60 -7.07
CA THR A 95 -5.42 -2.71 -6.73
C THR A 95 -4.82 -3.48 -5.57
N LEU A 96 -5.58 -3.64 -4.49
CA LEU A 96 -5.23 -4.50 -3.36
C LEU A 96 -5.96 -5.83 -3.51
N LEU A 97 -5.20 -6.93 -3.56
CA LEU A 97 -5.73 -8.28 -3.41
C LEU A 97 -5.51 -8.73 -1.96
N CYS A 98 -6.61 -9.03 -1.27
CA CYS A 98 -6.60 -9.51 0.11
C CYS A 98 -7.59 -10.68 0.21
N ARG A 99 -7.19 -11.75 0.90
CA ARG A 99 -7.96 -13.00 1.12
C ARG A 99 -8.58 -13.05 2.51
N SER A 100 -8.70 -11.89 3.15
CA SER A 100 -9.29 -11.74 4.48
C SER A 100 -10.71 -11.21 4.40
N VAL A 101 -11.56 -11.66 5.32
CA VAL A 101 -12.88 -11.07 5.59
C VAL A 101 -12.84 -9.98 6.67
N ASP A 102 -11.66 -9.77 7.26
CA ASP A 102 -11.46 -8.77 8.30
C ASP A 102 -11.48 -7.35 7.71
N PRO A 103 -12.40 -6.46 8.14
CA PRO A 103 -12.45 -5.09 7.66
C PRO A 103 -11.15 -4.31 7.90
N GLU A 104 -10.42 -4.61 8.97
CA GLU A 104 -9.15 -3.92 9.27
C GLU A 104 -8.01 -4.33 8.34
N GLU A 105 -8.13 -5.44 7.62
CA GLU A 105 -7.19 -5.88 6.58
C GLU A 105 -7.66 -5.48 5.16
N THR A 106 -8.88 -4.96 5.03
CA THR A 106 -9.53 -4.66 3.75
C THR A 106 -10.01 -3.20 3.68
N GLU A 107 -11.32 -2.96 3.75
CA GLU A 107 -11.95 -1.67 3.49
C GLU A 107 -11.49 -0.59 4.48
N ALA A 108 -11.42 -0.92 5.78
CA ALA A 108 -11.02 0.06 6.80
C ALA A 108 -9.54 0.46 6.65
N LEU A 109 -8.68 -0.47 6.22
CA LEU A 109 -7.28 -0.19 5.91
C LEU A 109 -7.16 0.76 4.71
N VAL A 110 -7.85 0.46 3.62
CA VAL A 110 -7.83 1.29 2.41
C VAL A 110 -8.33 2.69 2.73
N ASN A 111 -9.45 2.82 3.44
CA ASN A 111 -9.99 4.11 3.85
C ASN A 111 -9.00 4.91 4.70
N ARG A 112 -8.36 4.28 5.68
CA ARG A 112 -7.34 4.91 6.53
C ARG A 112 -6.14 5.41 5.72
N VAL A 113 -5.64 4.61 4.79
CA VAL A 113 -4.51 5.00 3.92
C VAL A 113 -4.89 6.16 3.02
N MET A 114 -6.07 6.12 2.42
CA MET A 114 -6.58 7.19 1.56
C MET A 114 -6.73 8.50 2.33
N GLU A 115 -7.32 8.47 3.52
CA GLU A 115 -7.49 9.66 4.37
C GLU A 115 -6.13 10.27 4.74
N MET A 116 -5.17 9.46 5.18
CA MET A 116 -3.82 9.92 5.51
C MET A 116 -3.10 10.52 4.30
N THR A 117 -3.27 9.93 3.12
CA THR A 117 -2.64 10.39 1.88
C THR A 117 -3.25 11.71 1.43
N ASN A 118 -4.58 11.80 1.39
CA ASN A 118 -5.30 13.02 1.04
C ASN A 118 -4.95 14.18 1.97
N ARG A 119 -4.87 13.92 3.28
CA ARG A 119 -4.47 14.93 4.26
C ARG A 119 -3.05 15.43 4.04
N THR A 120 -2.13 14.54 3.65
CA THR A 120 -0.75 14.93 3.33
C THR A 120 -0.70 15.80 2.09
N LEU A 121 -1.39 15.40 1.03
CA LEU A 121 -1.46 16.17 -0.23
C LEU A 121 -2.08 17.56 -0.02
N LEU A 122 -3.13 17.67 0.81
CA LEU A 122 -3.74 18.94 1.14
C LEU A 122 -2.72 19.89 1.80
N LYS A 123 -1.98 19.40 2.80
CA LYS A 123 -0.95 20.19 3.50
C LYS A 123 0.17 20.64 2.55
N GLU A 124 0.60 19.76 1.64
CA GLU A 124 1.62 20.10 0.64
C GLU A 124 1.11 21.18 -0.32
N ALA A 125 -0.14 21.07 -0.78
CA ALA A 125 -0.77 22.09 -1.63
C ALA A 125 -0.90 23.45 -0.93
N GLU A 126 -1.31 23.46 0.35
CA GLU A 126 -1.39 24.67 1.16
C GLU A 126 -0.01 25.32 1.37
N ALA A 127 1.01 24.52 1.66
CA ALA A 127 2.39 25.00 1.82
C ALA A 127 2.93 25.62 0.52
N MET A 128 2.69 24.98 -0.64
CA MET A 128 3.06 25.52 -1.94
C MET A 128 2.35 26.85 -2.22
N ALA A 129 1.04 26.93 -1.94
CA ALA A 129 0.27 28.15 -2.11
C ALA A 129 0.76 29.29 -1.21
N ALA A 130 1.10 29.00 0.05
CA ALA A 130 1.64 29.99 0.99
C ALA A 130 3.00 30.53 0.53
N SER A 131 3.89 29.65 0.04
CA SER A 131 5.22 30.06 -0.48
C SER A 131 5.11 30.98 -1.71
N SER A 132 4.15 30.73 -2.60
CA SER A 132 3.93 31.54 -3.80
C SER A 132 3.41 32.95 -3.51
N ARG A 133 2.66 33.16 -2.41
CA ARG A 133 2.13 34.48 -2.00
C ARG A 133 3.17 35.39 -1.35
N GLY A 134 4.27 34.82 -0.82
CA GLY A 134 5.36 35.58 -0.20
C GLY A 134 6.35 36.21 -1.19
N ALA A 135 6.32 35.82 -2.47
CA ALA A 135 7.30 36.27 -3.47
C ALA A 135 6.88 37.53 -4.26
N THR A 136 5.64 38.01 -4.11
CA THR A 136 5.06 39.08 -4.96
C THR A 136 5.07 40.50 -4.37
N THR A 137 5.69 40.77 -3.22
CA THR A 137 5.66 42.12 -2.59
C THR A 137 7.01 42.82 -2.50
N GLY A 138 7.95 42.53 -3.41
CA GLY A 138 9.31 43.06 -3.30
C GLY A 138 9.96 43.50 -4.61
N MET A 139 9.25 44.21 -5.50
CA MET A 139 9.86 45.15 -6.46
C MET A 139 8.78 46.13 -6.97
N ALA A 140 8.62 47.26 -6.29
CA ALA A 140 7.94 48.43 -6.83
C ALA A 140 8.94 49.60 -6.82
N PHE A 141 9.46 49.89 -8.01
CA PHE A 141 10.03 51.13 -8.54
C PHE A 141 10.42 52.24 -7.54
N ASN A 142 11.72 52.56 -7.52
CA ASN A 142 12.17 53.95 -7.36
C ASN A 142 12.92 54.34 -8.65
N LEU A 143 12.26 55.18 -9.46
CA LEU A 143 12.86 56.04 -10.49
C LEU A 143 12.83 57.46 -9.93
#